data_AF-A0A2V6BLP7-F1
#
_entry.id   AF-A0A2V6BLP7-F1
#
_cell.length_a   1.000
_cell.length_b   1.000
_cell.length_c   1.000
_cell.angle_alpha   90.00
_cell.angle_beta   90.00
_cell.angle_gamma   90.00
#
_symmetry.space_group_name_H-M   'P 1'
#
loop_
_entity.id
_entity.type
_entity.pdbx_description
1 polymer ?
#
loop_
_entity_poly.entity_id
_entity_poly.type
_entity_poly.pdbx_seq_one_letter_code
_entity_poly.pdbx_strand_id
1 'polypeptide(L)'
;HRFFSKSKEVNDLWKEILPQDMLDRPRCSRIFYGGKFFAYPLRPFEALLKLGLLKSALCVLSWLKARLIPVRNPRNFEDWVSNQFGKRLFNTFFKSYTEKVWGMSCREISADWAAQRIKGLSLGSAIRNALFPQRRPKDSSKVIKTLINSFKYPRRGPGMMWETCAEKTKALGGALEMGCRVIRCQYDDANGTWTTIYRDQNGKEHALESEHVISSAPMRELINGLEPAVSEEAKRAADSLKYRDFLTVMLILKNRDAFHDNWIYIHDPSVKVGRIQNFRSWSPEMVPDQDKACYGLEYFCFEHDGLWDSKNE
;
A
#
# COMPACT_ATOMS: atom_id res chain seq x y z
N HIS A 1 -0.70 -2.27 9.05
CA HIS A 1 0.48 -1.62 8.42
C HIS A 1 1.76 -2.23 8.94
N ARG A 2 2.65 -2.71 8.06
CA ARG A 2 3.95 -3.28 8.44
C ARG A 2 5.01 -2.21 8.62
N PHE A 3 5.91 -2.36 9.58
CA PHE A 3 7.10 -1.51 9.73
C PHE A 3 8.29 -2.21 9.09
N PHE A 4 8.71 -1.65 7.94
CA PHE A 4 9.85 -2.12 7.17
C PHE A 4 10.39 -0.96 6.35
N SER A 5 11.68 -0.67 6.48
CA SER A 5 12.38 0.32 5.67
C SER A 5 13.71 -0.23 5.16
N LYS A 6 14.16 0.25 4.00
CA LYS A 6 15.52 0.01 3.50
C LYS A 6 16.53 1.00 4.11
N SER A 7 16.07 2.14 4.63
CA SER A 7 16.92 3.13 5.29
C SER A 7 17.20 2.66 6.72
N LYS A 8 18.49 2.70 7.11
CA LYS A 8 18.92 2.34 8.45
C LYS A 8 18.38 3.37 9.46
N GLU A 9 18.46 4.63 9.10
CA GLU A 9 18.03 5.80 9.89
C GLU A 9 16.57 5.69 10.30
N VAL A 10 15.68 5.31 9.37
CA VAL A 10 14.26 5.10 9.66
C VAL A 10 14.04 3.92 10.62
N ASN A 11 14.76 2.82 10.44
CA ASN A 11 14.62 1.65 11.31
C ASN A 11 15.16 1.94 12.74
N ASP A 12 16.25 2.70 12.83
CA ASP A 12 16.82 3.13 14.11
C ASP A 12 15.87 4.07 14.84
N LEU A 13 15.25 5.03 14.14
CA LEU A 13 14.24 5.92 14.71
C LEU A 13 13.06 5.12 15.30
N TRP A 14 12.53 4.14 14.57
CA TRP A 14 11.45 3.29 15.09
C TRP A 14 11.88 2.50 16.33
N LYS A 15 13.14 2.03 16.36
CA LYS A 15 13.69 1.31 17.52
C LYS A 15 13.91 2.23 18.71
N GLU A 16 14.29 3.48 18.48
CA GLU A 16 14.46 4.50 19.53
C GLU A 16 13.10 4.88 20.15
N ILE A 17 12.08 5.08 19.31
CA ILE A 17 10.72 5.39 19.76
C ILE A 17 10.13 4.20 20.51
N LEU A 18 10.28 2.98 20.00
CA LEU A 18 9.64 1.79 20.55
C LEU A 18 10.62 0.61 20.70
N PRO A 19 11.48 0.63 21.74
CA PRO A 19 12.60 -0.31 21.85
C PRO A 19 12.20 -1.74 22.22
N GLN A 20 11.13 -1.93 23.00
CA GLN A 20 10.75 -3.23 23.58
C GLN A 20 9.42 -3.79 23.05
N ASP A 21 8.56 -2.95 22.45
CA ASP A 21 7.21 -3.38 22.04
C ASP A 21 7.09 -3.72 20.54
N MET A 22 8.22 -3.88 19.84
CA MET A 22 8.27 -4.22 18.42
C MET A 22 8.45 -5.73 18.20
N LEU A 23 7.39 -6.39 17.74
CA LEU A 23 7.37 -7.82 17.46
C LEU A 23 7.99 -8.12 16.08
N ASP A 24 8.74 -9.22 15.99
CA ASP A 24 9.15 -9.80 14.71
C ASP A 24 8.06 -10.72 14.17
N ARG A 25 7.56 -10.41 12.97
CA ARG A 25 6.50 -11.18 12.32
C ARG A 25 6.96 -11.81 11.03
N PRO A 26 6.80 -13.14 10.86
CA PRO A 26 7.08 -13.78 9.59
C PRO A 26 6.06 -13.27 8.56
N ARG A 27 6.56 -12.90 7.39
CA ARG A 27 5.74 -12.42 6.29
C ARG A 27 5.11 -13.60 5.56
N CYS A 28 3.82 -13.80 5.79
CA CYS A 28 2.99 -14.76 5.09
C CYS A 28 1.87 -14.03 4.34
N SER A 29 1.86 -14.14 3.01
CA SER A 29 0.80 -13.57 2.18
C SER A 29 0.59 -14.38 0.91
N ARG A 30 -0.66 -14.48 0.48
CA ARG A 30 -1.07 -15.19 -0.74
C ARG A 30 -2.01 -14.34 -1.60
N ILE A 31 -2.21 -14.77 -2.83
CA ILE A 31 -3.21 -14.24 -3.77
C ILE A 31 -4.36 -15.26 -3.84
N PHE A 32 -5.60 -14.81 -3.79
CA PHE A 32 -6.79 -15.62 -4.04
C PHE A 32 -7.38 -15.27 -5.41
N TYR A 33 -7.55 -16.28 -6.27
CA TYR A 33 -8.11 -16.13 -7.62
C TYR A 33 -8.72 -17.45 -8.11
N GLY A 34 -9.94 -17.41 -8.65
CA GLY A 34 -10.62 -18.57 -9.21
C GLY A 34 -10.78 -19.72 -8.21
N GLY A 35 -11.10 -19.39 -6.95
CA GLY A 35 -11.23 -20.36 -5.86
C GLY A 35 -9.91 -20.97 -5.36
N LYS A 36 -8.74 -20.50 -5.84
CA LYS A 36 -7.42 -21.06 -5.48
C LYS A 36 -6.50 -20.01 -4.88
N PHE A 37 -5.63 -20.46 -3.99
CA PHE A 37 -4.54 -19.66 -3.43
C PHE A 37 -3.26 -19.80 -4.24
N PHE A 38 -2.53 -18.70 -4.44
CA PHE A 38 -1.25 -18.60 -5.12
C PHE A 38 -0.23 -17.87 -4.23
N ALA A 39 1.05 -18.21 -4.34
CA ALA A 39 2.10 -17.49 -3.61
C ALA A 39 2.18 -16.01 -3.99
N TYR A 40 2.53 -15.16 -3.01
CA TYR A 40 2.90 -13.76 -3.24
C TYR A 40 4.39 -13.51 -2.87
N PRO A 41 5.19 -12.85 -3.72
CA PRO A 41 4.89 -12.45 -5.10
C PRO A 41 4.55 -13.64 -6.01
N LEU A 42 3.77 -13.39 -7.07
CA LEU A 42 3.29 -14.43 -7.98
C LEU A 42 4.46 -15.25 -8.53
N ARG A 43 4.44 -16.56 -8.30
CA ARG A 43 5.41 -17.51 -8.85
C ARG A 43 4.86 -18.07 -10.16
N PRO A 44 5.44 -17.74 -11.33
CA PRO A 44 4.78 -18.07 -12.59
C PRO A 44 4.62 -19.57 -12.84
N PHE A 45 5.60 -20.39 -12.45
CA PHE A 45 5.50 -21.84 -12.58
C PHE A 45 4.35 -22.44 -11.76
N GLU A 46 4.25 -22.06 -10.48
CA GLU A 46 3.13 -22.44 -9.61
C GLU A 46 1.79 -21.97 -10.18
N ALA A 47 1.74 -20.74 -10.68
CA ALA A 47 0.54 -20.16 -11.26
C ALA A 47 0.08 -20.94 -12.50
N LEU A 48 0.99 -21.27 -13.42
CA LEU A 48 0.70 -22.09 -14.60
C LEU A 48 0.19 -23.48 -14.17
N LEU A 49 0.93 -24.20 -13.32
CA LEU A 49 0.49 -25.52 -12.83
C LEU A 49 -0.94 -25.50 -12.25
N LYS A 50 -1.26 -24.49 -11.42
CA LYS A 50 -2.59 -24.34 -10.81
C LYS A 50 -3.69 -23.93 -11.78
N LEU A 51 -3.35 -23.26 -12.89
CA LEU A 51 -4.29 -22.91 -13.96
C LEU A 51 -4.67 -24.10 -14.85
N GLY A 52 -3.87 -25.17 -14.85
CA GLY A 52 -4.05 -26.35 -15.70
C GLY A 52 -3.33 -26.21 -17.05
N LEU A 53 -3.11 -27.34 -17.73
CA LEU A 53 -2.24 -27.46 -18.90
C LEU A 53 -2.68 -26.56 -20.07
N LEU A 54 -3.96 -26.59 -20.44
CA LEU A 54 -4.49 -25.80 -21.57
C LEU A 54 -4.35 -24.29 -21.33
N LYS A 55 -4.81 -23.79 -20.19
CA LYS A 55 -4.71 -22.36 -19.83
C LYS A 55 -3.24 -21.93 -19.73
N SER A 56 -2.37 -22.81 -19.24
CA SER A 56 -0.93 -22.55 -19.15
C SER A 56 -0.26 -22.43 -20.51
N ALA A 57 -0.50 -23.39 -21.40
CA ALA A 57 0.02 -23.36 -22.76
C ALA A 57 -0.39 -22.06 -23.47
N LEU A 58 -1.65 -21.67 -23.32
CA LEU A 58 -2.17 -20.42 -23.84
C LEU A 58 -1.50 -19.16 -23.23
N CYS A 59 -1.21 -19.17 -21.93
CA CYS A 59 -0.47 -18.07 -21.29
C CYS A 59 0.97 -17.98 -21.83
N VAL A 60 1.66 -19.12 -21.99
CA VAL A 60 3.02 -19.17 -22.55
C VAL A 60 3.02 -18.70 -24.01
N LEU A 61 2.08 -19.16 -24.84
CA LEU A 61 1.91 -18.68 -26.21
C LEU A 61 1.64 -17.17 -26.27
N SER A 62 0.80 -16.66 -25.37
CA SER A 62 0.54 -15.22 -25.27
C SER A 62 1.79 -14.42 -24.88
N TRP A 63 2.67 -14.99 -24.06
CA TRP A 63 3.95 -14.40 -23.71
C TRP A 63 4.96 -14.47 -24.86
N LEU A 64 5.05 -15.60 -25.56
CA LEU A 64 5.88 -15.73 -26.77
C LEU A 64 5.48 -14.69 -27.83
N LYS A 65 4.18 -14.49 -28.05
CA LYS A 65 3.68 -13.43 -28.92
C LYS A 65 4.15 -12.04 -28.48
N ALA A 66 4.08 -11.73 -27.17
CA ALA A 66 4.55 -10.45 -26.64
C ALA A 66 6.09 -10.27 -26.74
N ARG A 67 6.85 -11.37 -26.80
CA ARG A 67 8.30 -11.36 -27.04
C ARG A 67 8.65 -11.13 -28.51
N LEU A 68 7.90 -11.75 -29.42
CA LEU A 68 8.12 -11.63 -30.86
C LEU A 68 7.62 -10.29 -31.40
N ILE A 69 6.51 -9.78 -30.85
CA ILE A 69 5.84 -8.56 -31.28
C ILE A 69 5.55 -7.69 -30.03
N PRO A 70 6.58 -7.09 -29.42
CA PRO A 70 6.41 -6.26 -28.23
C PRO A 70 5.77 -4.91 -28.58
N VAL A 71 4.99 -4.36 -27.64
CA VAL A 71 4.56 -2.97 -27.72
C VAL A 71 5.78 -2.08 -27.50
N ARG A 72 6.18 -1.32 -28.52
CA ARG A 72 7.30 -0.37 -28.42
C ARG A 72 6.89 0.82 -27.57
N ASN A 73 7.76 1.25 -26.65
CA ASN A 73 7.55 2.40 -25.76
C ASN A 73 6.20 2.37 -25.01
N PRO A 74 5.96 1.34 -24.16
CA PRO A 74 4.69 1.22 -23.44
C PRO A 74 4.47 2.44 -22.54
N ARG A 75 3.33 3.12 -22.72
CA ARG A 75 2.96 4.33 -21.95
C ARG A 75 2.06 4.04 -20.74
N ASN A 76 1.44 2.86 -20.71
CA ASN A 76 0.51 2.47 -19.66
C ASN A 76 0.88 1.13 -19.00
N PHE A 77 0.27 0.86 -17.85
CA PHE A 77 0.50 -0.31 -17.03
C PHE A 77 0.16 -1.62 -17.77
N GLU A 78 -0.95 -1.64 -18.51
CA GLU A 78 -1.38 -2.80 -19.29
C GLU A 78 -0.31 -3.24 -20.31
N ASP A 79 0.19 -2.32 -21.13
CA ASP A 79 1.17 -2.62 -22.16
C ASP A 79 2.51 -3.05 -21.55
N TRP A 80 2.95 -2.34 -20.51
CA TRP A 80 4.21 -2.64 -19.83
C TRP A 80 4.20 -4.05 -19.22
N VAL A 81 3.14 -4.41 -18.48
CA VAL A 81 3.03 -5.74 -17.85
C VAL A 81 2.79 -6.82 -18.90
N SER A 82 1.99 -6.54 -19.94
CA SER A 82 1.74 -7.49 -21.03
C SER A 82 3.03 -7.84 -21.80
N ASN A 83 3.95 -6.89 -21.99
CA ASN A 83 5.26 -7.16 -22.58
C ASN A 83 6.12 -8.12 -21.71
N GLN A 84 6.01 -8.05 -20.38
CA GLN A 84 6.81 -8.88 -19.47
C GLN A 84 6.24 -10.29 -19.28
N PHE A 85 4.91 -10.41 -19.24
CA PHE A 85 4.20 -11.62 -18.80
C PHE A 85 3.25 -12.22 -19.84
N GLY A 86 3.00 -11.53 -20.94
CA GLY A 86 1.96 -11.87 -21.90
C GLY A 86 0.58 -11.35 -21.48
N LYS A 87 -0.23 -10.98 -22.48
CA LYS A 87 -1.56 -10.39 -22.29
C LYS A 87 -2.51 -11.29 -21.48
N ARG A 88 -2.46 -12.62 -21.67
CA ARG A 88 -3.33 -13.55 -20.94
C ARG A 88 -2.99 -13.64 -19.45
N LEU A 89 -1.70 -13.70 -19.09
CA LEU A 89 -1.29 -13.74 -17.69
C LEU A 89 -1.58 -12.39 -17.01
N PHE A 90 -1.36 -11.28 -17.73
CA PHE A 90 -1.77 -9.94 -17.30
C PHE A 90 -3.28 -9.91 -16.97
N ASN A 91 -4.14 -10.33 -17.90
CA ASN A 91 -5.60 -10.32 -17.68
C ASN A 91 -6.03 -11.20 -16.51
N THR A 92 -5.32 -12.31 -16.27
CA THR A 92 -5.67 -13.29 -15.23
C THR A 92 -5.27 -12.81 -13.83
N PHE A 93 -4.03 -12.31 -13.65
CA PHE A 93 -3.48 -12.05 -12.32
C PHE A 93 -3.20 -10.58 -12.02
N PHE A 94 -3.17 -9.69 -13.00
CA PHE A 94 -2.77 -8.30 -12.78
C PHE A 94 -3.93 -7.35 -13.01
N LYS A 95 -4.68 -7.52 -14.11
CA LYS A 95 -5.73 -6.58 -14.53
C LYS A 95 -6.77 -6.34 -13.44
N SER A 96 -7.52 -7.39 -13.07
CA SER A 96 -8.66 -7.23 -12.15
C SER A 96 -8.24 -6.65 -10.80
N TYR A 97 -7.13 -7.11 -10.23
CA TYR A 97 -6.64 -6.57 -8.96
C TYR A 97 -6.15 -5.12 -9.08
N THR A 98 -5.39 -4.78 -10.11
CA THR A 98 -4.93 -3.40 -10.31
C THR A 98 -6.11 -2.46 -10.53
N GLU A 99 -7.08 -2.82 -11.38
CA GLU A 99 -8.28 -2.00 -11.61
C GLU A 99 -9.12 -1.89 -10.34
N LYS A 100 -9.24 -2.96 -9.54
CA LYS A 100 -9.90 -2.92 -8.22
C LYS A 100 -9.18 -1.95 -7.26
N VAL A 101 -7.85 -1.96 -7.22
CA VAL A 101 -7.04 -1.07 -6.35
C VAL A 101 -7.12 0.39 -6.78
N TRP A 102 -7.19 0.67 -8.09
CA TRP A 102 -7.12 2.03 -8.62
C TRP A 102 -8.48 2.63 -8.99
N GLY A 103 -9.52 1.82 -9.17
CA GLY A 103 -10.84 2.27 -9.63
C GLY A 103 -10.85 2.76 -11.08
N MET A 104 -9.80 2.48 -11.87
CA MET A 104 -9.63 2.93 -13.25
C MET A 104 -8.95 1.88 -14.10
N SER A 105 -9.02 2.01 -15.42
CA SER A 105 -8.46 1.06 -16.36
C SER A 105 -6.93 0.99 -16.26
N CYS A 106 -6.36 -0.20 -16.41
CA CYS A 106 -4.90 -0.36 -16.51
C CYS A 106 -4.28 0.39 -17.70
N ARG A 107 -5.08 0.85 -18.66
CA ARG A 107 -4.62 1.70 -19.78
C ARG A 107 -4.43 3.16 -19.40
N GLU A 108 -5.04 3.60 -18.30
CA GLU A 108 -4.99 4.98 -17.83
C GLU A 108 -3.92 5.17 -16.75
N ILE A 109 -3.33 4.06 -16.25
CA ILE A 109 -2.25 4.08 -15.26
C ILE A 109 -0.90 4.14 -15.98
N SER A 110 -0.01 5.05 -15.58
CA SER A 110 1.33 5.20 -16.18
C SER A 110 2.18 3.93 -16.08
N ALA A 111 2.96 3.66 -17.13
CA ALA A 111 3.95 2.58 -17.16
C ALA A 111 5.07 2.72 -16.12
N ASP A 112 5.43 3.95 -15.73
CA ASP A 112 6.49 4.18 -14.74
C ASP A 112 6.13 3.59 -13.38
N TRP A 113 4.84 3.66 -13.02
CA TRP A 113 4.32 3.04 -11.82
C TRP A 113 4.47 1.51 -11.87
N ALA A 114 4.19 0.90 -13.03
CA ALA A 114 4.39 -0.53 -13.27
C ALA A 114 5.87 -0.91 -13.08
N ALA A 115 6.77 -0.13 -13.68
CA ALA A 115 8.19 -0.36 -13.67
C ALA A 115 8.78 -0.30 -12.25
N GLN A 116 8.28 0.58 -11.39
CA GLN A 116 8.72 0.67 -9.99
C GLN A 116 8.25 -0.52 -9.15
N ARG A 117 7.01 -0.97 -9.33
CA ARG A 117 6.39 -2.02 -8.49
C ARG A 117 6.73 -3.45 -8.92
N ILE A 118 6.96 -3.68 -10.21
CA ILE A 118 7.13 -5.02 -10.80
C ILE A 118 8.59 -5.25 -11.28
N LYS A 119 9.50 -4.29 -11.01
CA LYS A 119 10.92 -4.38 -11.39
C LYS A 119 11.54 -5.71 -10.97
N GLY A 120 12.11 -6.43 -11.94
CA GLY A 120 12.83 -7.69 -11.71
C GLY A 120 11.99 -8.96 -11.77
N LEU A 121 10.66 -8.86 -11.92
CA LEU A 121 9.80 -10.02 -12.17
C LEU A 121 9.50 -10.11 -13.67
N SER A 122 9.86 -11.22 -14.32
CA SER A 122 9.44 -11.51 -15.70
C SER A 122 9.20 -13.00 -15.89
N LEU A 123 8.27 -13.38 -16.77
CA LEU A 123 7.99 -14.80 -17.03
C LEU A 123 9.22 -15.53 -17.57
N GLY A 124 10.01 -14.87 -18.44
CA GLY A 124 11.24 -15.44 -18.98
C GLY A 124 12.30 -15.75 -17.92
N SER A 125 12.47 -14.88 -16.92
CA SER A 125 13.38 -15.14 -15.80
C SER A 125 12.91 -16.34 -14.95
N ALA A 126 11.60 -16.49 -14.76
CA ALA A 126 11.04 -17.60 -14.01
C ALA A 126 11.22 -18.95 -14.74
N ILE A 127 10.96 -18.99 -16.04
CA ILE A 127 11.17 -20.19 -16.87
C ILE A 127 12.65 -20.59 -16.86
N ARG A 128 13.56 -19.63 -17.06
CA ARG A 128 15.00 -19.88 -17.01
C ARG A 128 15.45 -20.46 -15.68
N ASN A 129 14.99 -19.89 -14.56
CA ASN A 129 15.33 -20.37 -13.22
C ASN A 129 14.76 -21.76 -12.91
N ALA A 130 13.63 -22.13 -13.50
CA ALA A 130 13.03 -23.45 -13.35
C ALA A 130 13.78 -24.53 -14.15
N LEU A 131 14.23 -24.20 -15.36
CA LEU A 131 15.00 -25.10 -16.23
C LEU A 131 16.47 -25.22 -15.80
N PHE A 132 17.04 -24.14 -15.26
CA PHE A 132 18.42 -24.08 -14.79
C PHE A 132 18.47 -23.55 -13.35
N PRO A 133 18.21 -24.41 -12.34
CA PRO A 133 18.30 -24.00 -10.95
C PRO A 133 19.74 -23.58 -10.63
N GLN A 134 19.99 -22.28 -10.50
CA GLN A 134 21.30 -21.77 -10.12
C GLN A 134 21.70 -22.33 -8.74
N ARG A 135 22.90 -22.93 -8.65
CA ARG A 135 23.55 -23.24 -7.36
C ARG A 135 23.65 -21.96 -6.54
N ARG A 136 23.32 -22.06 -5.24
CA ARG A 136 23.26 -20.92 -4.29
C ARG A 136 24.48 -20.00 -4.48
N PRO A 137 24.29 -18.70 -4.80
CA PRO A 137 25.42 -17.79 -4.86
C PRO A 137 26.07 -17.64 -3.48
N LYS A 138 27.39 -17.81 -3.44
CA LYS A 138 28.28 -17.67 -2.29
C LYS A 138 28.67 -16.19 -2.19
N ASP A 139 27.71 -15.35 -1.85
CA ASP A 139 27.92 -13.91 -1.73
C ASP A 139 27.04 -13.34 -0.61
N SER A 140 27.67 -12.66 0.34
CA SER A 140 27.15 -12.24 1.64
C SER A 140 26.30 -10.96 1.59
N SER A 141 25.97 -10.45 0.40
CA SER A 141 24.94 -9.42 0.19
C SER A 141 23.50 -9.91 0.43
N LYS A 142 23.34 -11.17 0.87
CA LYS A 142 22.07 -11.86 1.17
C LYS A 142 21.48 -11.62 2.56
N VAL A 143 22.01 -10.70 3.36
CA VAL A 143 21.35 -10.25 4.60
C VAL A 143 19.98 -9.60 4.30
N ILE A 144 19.76 -9.14 3.06
CA ILE A 144 18.48 -8.59 2.60
C ILE A 144 17.39 -9.67 2.43
N LYS A 145 17.72 -10.97 2.33
CA LYS A 145 16.69 -12.02 2.17
C LYS A 145 15.98 -12.41 3.46
N THR A 146 16.64 -12.31 4.62
CA THR A 146 15.99 -12.51 5.94
C THR A 146 15.06 -11.34 6.29
N LEU A 147 15.42 -10.12 5.88
CA LEU A 147 14.62 -8.89 6.00
C LEU A 147 13.38 -8.84 5.09
N ILE A 148 13.29 -9.68 4.06
CA ILE A 148 12.09 -9.80 3.19
C ILE A 148 11.07 -10.80 3.76
N ASN A 149 11.52 -11.74 4.59
CA ASN A 149 10.71 -12.81 5.15
C ASN A 149 10.08 -12.46 6.50
N SER A 150 10.44 -11.33 7.09
CA SER A 150 9.85 -10.84 8.33
C SER A 150 9.73 -9.32 8.32
N PHE A 151 8.93 -8.77 9.22
CA PHE A 151 8.79 -7.33 9.41
C PHE A 151 8.54 -7.04 10.90
N LYS A 152 8.76 -5.78 11.30
CA LYS A 152 8.46 -5.33 12.65
C LYS A 152 7.01 -4.86 12.77
N TYR A 153 6.42 -5.05 13.94
CA TYR A 153 5.05 -4.62 14.21
C TYR A 153 4.87 -4.29 15.71
N PRO A 154 4.35 -3.10 16.07
CA PRO A 154 4.07 -2.79 17.47
C PRO A 154 3.02 -3.75 18.04
N ARG A 155 3.21 -4.21 19.28
CA ARG A 155 2.39 -5.29 19.84
C ARG A 155 0.89 -4.99 19.87
N ARG A 156 0.51 -3.72 20.10
CA ARG A 156 -0.89 -3.23 20.12
C ARG A 156 -1.34 -2.57 18.82
N GLY A 157 -0.58 -2.76 17.73
CA GLY A 157 -0.90 -2.18 16.43
C GLY A 157 -0.16 -0.87 16.13
N PRO A 158 -0.21 -0.41 14.88
CA PRO A 158 0.63 0.68 14.39
C PRO A 158 0.43 2.02 15.13
N GLY A 159 -0.75 2.25 15.72
CA GLY A 159 -1.04 3.47 16.49
C GLY A 159 -0.09 3.66 17.67
N MET A 160 0.27 2.57 18.35
CA MET A 160 1.16 2.58 19.52
C MET A 160 2.51 3.27 19.24
N MET A 161 3.05 3.11 18.02
CA MET A 161 4.31 3.76 17.63
C MET A 161 4.17 5.29 17.69
N TRP A 162 3.10 5.82 17.14
CA TRP A 162 2.92 7.27 16.98
C TRP A 162 2.34 7.92 18.23
N GLU A 163 1.53 7.19 19.01
CA GLU A 163 1.17 7.57 20.37
C GLU A 163 2.42 7.71 21.25
N THR A 164 3.33 6.73 21.21
CA THR A 164 4.60 6.80 21.96
C THR A 164 5.50 7.93 21.44
N CYS A 165 5.53 8.16 20.12
CA CYS A 165 6.25 9.28 19.53
C CYS A 165 5.72 10.62 20.04
N ALA A 166 4.39 10.79 20.06
CA ALA A 166 3.74 12.00 20.55
C ALA A 166 4.09 12.29 22.01
N GLU A 167 4.04 11.28 22.88
CA GLU A 167 4.39 11.44 24.29
C GLU A 167 5.88 11.77 24.50
N LYS A 168 6.77 11.15 23.73
CA LYS A 168 8.20 11.49 23.74
C LYS A 168 8.45 12.92 23.26
N THR A 169 7.79 13.37 22.19
CA THR A 169 7.90 14.74 21.69
C THR A 169 7.48 15.75 22.76
N LYS A 170 6.36 15.51 23.46
CA LYS A 170 5.93 16.36 24.58
C LYS A 170 6.93 16.37 25.73
N ALA A 171 7.49 15.21 26.09
CA ALA A 171 8.50 15.10 27.15
C ALA A 171 9.80 15.85 26.81
N LEU A 172 10.10 16.04 25.52
CA LEU A 172 11.21 16.86 25.03
C LEU A 172 10.87 18.37 24.93
N GLY A 173 9.67 18.78 25.36
CA GLY A 173 9.20 20.16 25.33
C GLY A 173 8.47 20.57 24.05
N GLY A 174 8.19 19.64 23.14
CA GLY A 174 7.38 19.91 21.95
C GLY A 174 5.90 20.10 22.28
N ALA A 175 5.24 21.07 21.64
CA ALA A 175 3.80 21.25 21.72
C ALA A 175 3.07 20.32 20.74
N LEU A 176 1.95 19.73 21.18
CA LEU A 176 1.08 18.92 20.32
C LEU A 176 -0.38 19.27 20.61
N GLU A 177 -1.01 19.95 19.66
CA GLU A 177 -2.40 20.35 19.73
C GLU A 177 -3.27 19.46 18.82
N MET A 178 -4.26 18.80 19.43
CA MET A 178 -5.16 17.87 18.73
C MET A 178 -6.56 18.46 18.58
N GLY A 179 -7.25 18.11 17.50
CA GLY A 179 -8.56 18.71 17.18
C GLY A 179 -8.46 20.16 16.68
N CYS A 180 -7.28 20.53 16.18
CA CYS A 180 -6.99 21.80 15.54
C CYS A 180 -6.93 21.60 14.02
N ARG A 181 -7.95 22.06 13.30
CA ARG A 181 -7.97 22.01 11.83
C ARG A 181 -7.30 23.26 11.28
N VAL A 182 -6.12 23.12 10.68
CA VAL A 182 -5.51 24.20 9.90
C VAL A 182 -6.41 24.51 8.71
N ILE A 183 -6.77 25.79 8.56
CA ILE A 183 -7.65 26.26 7.48
C ILE A 183 -6.91 27.16 6.50
N ARG A 184 -5.81 27.79 6.93
CA ARG A 184 -5.05 28.72 6.10
C ARG A 184 -3.61 28.91 6.61
N CYS A 185 -2.66 29.12 5.70
CA CYS A 185 -1.31 29.59 6.02
C CYS A 185 -1.01 30.84 5.19
N GLN A 186 -0.74 31.95 5.87
CA GLN A 186 -0.41 33.24 5.26
C GLN A 186 1.10 33.48 5.35
N TYR A 187 1.74 33.84 4.25
CA TYR A 187 3.12 34.26 4.22
C TYR A 187 3.21 35.76 4.05
N ASP A 188 3.93 36.40 4.96
CA ASP A 188 4.28 37.81 4.89
C ASP A 188 5.70 37.93 4.32
N ASP A 189 5.80 38.34 3.05
CA ASP A 189 7.08 38.51 2.35
C ASP A 189 7.92 39.66 2.94
N ALA A 190 7.29 40.67 3.54
CA ALA A 190 8.01 41.80 4.12
C ALA A 190 8.75 41.40 5.41
N ASN A 191 8.14 40.52 6.21
CA ASN A 191 8.70 40.05 7.48
C ASN A 191 9.34 38.66 7.40
N GLY A 192 9.17 37.94 6.29
CA GLY A 192 9.70 36.59 6.10
C GLY A 192 9.07 35.55 7.03
N THR A 193 7.81 35.75 7.45
CA THR A 193 7.14 34.92 8.46
C THR A 193 5.83 34.33 7.94
N TRP A 194 5.43 33.22 8.56
CA TRP A 194 4.17 32.53 8.29
C TRP A 194 3.20 32.70 9.47
N THR A 195 1.95 33.05 9.16
CA THR A 195 0.83 32.98 10.09
C THR A 195 -0.06 31.80 9.72
N THR A 196 -0.03 30.75 10.54
CA THR A 196 -0.90 29.57 10.41
C THR A 196 -2.19 29.80 11.18
N ILE A 197 -3.32 29.74 10.48
CA ILE A 197 -4.64 29.91 11.05
C ILE A 197 -5.32 28.55 11.15
N TYR A 198 -5.78 28.21 12.35
CA TYR A 198 -6.45 26.95 12.63
C TYR A 198 -7.73 27.16 13.44
N ARG A 199 -8.65 26.21 13.30
CA ARG A 199 -9.92 26.17 14.00
C ARG A 199 -9.91 25.06 15.04
N ASP A 200 -10.31 25.37 16.27
CA ASP A 200 -10.45 24.38 17.34
C ASP A 200 -11.77 23.60 17.26
N GLN A 201 -11.97 22.67 18.19
CA GLN A 201 -13.17 21.82 18.26
C GLN A 201 -14.46 22.61 18.55
N ASN A 202 -14.36 23.83 19.11
CA ASN A 202 -15.49 24.71 19.38
C ASN A 202 -15.80 25.63 18.18
N GLY A 203 -15.03 25.52 17.10
CA GLY A 203 -15.17 26.35 15.91
C GLY A 203 -14.47 27.70 16.00
N LYS A 204 -13.72 27.98 17.09
CA LYS A 204 -12.99 29.24 17.24
C LYS A 204 -11.69 29.20 16.44
N GLU A 205 -11.39 30.31 15.77
CA GLU A 205 -10.16 30.48 15.00
C GLU A 205 -9.04 31.08 15.85
N HIS A 206 -7.83 30.58 15.62
CA HIS A 206 -6.61 30.96 16.29
C HIS A 206 -5.51 31.15 15.24
N ALA A 207 -4.53 31.99 15.55
CA ALA A 207 -3.39 32.27 14.68
C ALA A 207 -2.08 31.92 15.41
N LEU A 208 -1.13 31.36 14.68
CA LEU A 208 0.20 31.01 15.16
C LEU A 208 1.25 31.53 14.16
N GLU A 209 2.14 32.40 14.63
CA GLU A 209 3.28 32.88 13.84
C GLU A 209 4.45 31.88 13.91
N SER A 210 5.16 31.73 12.79
CA SER A 210 6.28 30.80 12.63
C SER A 210 7.21 31.24 11.50
N GLU A 211 8.50 30.94 11.61
CA GLU A 211 9.46 31.18 10.52
C GLU A 211 9.33 30.14 9.39
N HIS A 212 8.95 28.92 9.75
CA HIS A 212 8.88 27.79 8.83
C HIS A 212 7.64 26.94 9.08
N VAL A 213 7.02 26.47 8.00
CA VAL A 213 5.87 25.56 8.02
C VAL A 213 6.24 24.28 7.30
N ILE A 214 6.16 23.15 8.01
CA ILE A 214 6.29 21.80 7.42
C ILE A 214 4.90 21.19 7.39
N SER A 215 4.29 21.11 6.20
CA SER A 215 2.95 20.55 6.04
C SER A 215 2.99 19.12 5.48
N SER A 216 2.31 18.21 6.18
CA SER A 216 2.00 16.87 5.68
C SER A 216 0.53 16.73 5.23
N ALA A 217 -0.19 17.85 5.10
CA ALA A 217 -1.57 17.85 4.63
C ALA A 217 -1.66 17.44 3.15
N PRO A 218 -2.81 16.93 2.68
CA PRO A 218 -3.02 16.66 1.26
C PRO A 218 -2.72 17.91 0.41
N MET A 219 -1.93 17.74 -0.65
CA MET A 219 -1.47 18.87 -1.49
C MET A 219 -2.62 19.72 -2.01
N ARG A 220 -3.76 19.09 -2.35
CA ARG A 220 -4.97 19.79 -2.78
C ARG A 220 -5.54 20.71 -1.70
N GLU A 221 -5.57 20.28 -0.45
CA GLU A 221 -6.06 21.11 0.67
C GLU A 221 -5.06 22.20 1.01
N LEU A 222 -3.77 21.87 1.06
CA LEU A 222 -2.70 22.81 1.36
C LEU A 222 -2.69 23.97 0.36
N ILE A 223 -2.61 23.68 -0.94
CA ILE A 223 -2.52 24.68 -2.01
C ILE A 223 -3.73 25.64 -1.99
N ASN A 224 -4.92 25.13 -1.72
CA ASN A 224 -6.14 25.94 -1.62
C ASN A 224 -6.21 26.79 -0.34
N GLY A 225 -5.36 26.51 0.66
CA GLY A 225 -5.26 27.25 1.93
C GLY A 225 -4.03 28.16 2.04
N LEU A 226 -3.23 28.33 0.99
CA LEU A 226 -2.07 29.23 1.00
C LEU A 226 -2.45 30.67 0.61
N GLU A 227 -1.89 31.63 1.34
CA GLU A 227 -1.96 33.05 1.04
C GLU A 227 -0.52 33.65 1.10
N PRO A 228 -0.09 34.52 0.17
CA PRO A 228 -0.79 34.88 -1.06
C PRO A 228 -1.05 33.65 -1.94
N ALA A 229 -2.11 33.71 -2.73
CA ALA A 229 -2.51 32.58 -3.56
C ALA A 229 -1.38 32.17 -4.50
N VAL A 230 -1.17 30.85 -4.64
CA VAL A 230 -0.26 30.32 -5.65
C VAL A 230 -0.79 30.59 -7.07
N SER A 231 0.02 30.33 -8.09
CA SER A 231 -0.41 30.51 -9.48
C SER A 231 -1.64 29.65 -9.82
N GLU A 232 -2.49 30.16 -10.71
CA GLU A 232 -3.67 29.43 -11.21
C GLU A 232 -3.31 28.10 -11.91
N GLU A 233 -2.09 27.99 -12.42
CA GLU A 233 -1.56 26.72 -12.92
C GLU A 233 -1.34 25.71 -11.79
N ALA A 234 -0.67 26.11 -10.71
CA ALA A 234 -0.43 25.26 -9.55
C ALA A 234 -1.74 24.84 -8.86
N LYS A 235 -2.70 25.76 -8.75
CA LYS A 235 -4.03 25.48 -8.19
C LYS A 235 -4.77 24.43 -9.02
N ARG A 236 -4.86 24.61 -10.34
CA ARG A 236 -5.46 23.62 -11.25
C ARG A 236 -4.75 22.27 -11.20
N ALA A 237 -3.42 22.27 -11.13
CA ALA A 237 -2.65 21.04 -10.98
C ALA A 237 -2.99 20.30 -9.68
N ALA A 238 -3.06 21.02 -8.56
CA ALA A 238 -3.43 20.45 -7.26
C ALA A 238 -4.87 19.90 -7.24
N ASP A 239 -5.82 20.62 -7.82
CA ASP A 239 -7.23 20.19 -7.92
C ASP A 239 -7.42 18.99 -8.86
N SER A 240 -6.52 18.80 -9.82
CA SER A 240 -6.54 17.64 -10.72
C SER A 240 -6.04 16.34 -10.08
N LEU A 241 -5.42 16.42 -8.89
CA LEU A 241 -4.91 15.25 -8.19
C LEU A 241 -6.07 14.37 -7.72
N LYS A 242 -6.06 13.12 -8.19
CA LYS A 242 -7.04 12.11 -7.82
C LYS A 242 -6.47 11.20 -6.74
N TYR A 243 -7.34 10.81 -5.82
CA TYR A 243 -7.08 9.77 -4.85
C TYR A 243 -8.26 8.80 -4.83
N ARG A 244 -8.11 7.79 -3.99
CA ARG A 244 -9.03 6.67 -3.86
C ARG A 244 -9.28 6.48 -2.38
N ASP A 245 -10.54 6.41 -2.00
CA ASP A 245 -10.94 6.13 -0.64
C ASP A 245 -10.70 4.66 -0.29
N PHE A 246 -10.60 4.44 1.01
CA PHE A 246 -10.23 3.16 1.59
C PHE A 246 -11.17 2.84 2.74
N LEU A 247 -12.05 1.88 2.50
CA LEU A 247 -13.00 1.40 3.49
C LEU A 247 -12.45 0.09 4.10
N THR A 248 -12.52 -0.02 5.42
CA THR A 248 -12.15 -1.25 6.11
C THR A 248 -13.29 -1.76 6.98
N VAL A 249 -13.63 -3.04 6.82
CA VAL A 249 -14.69 -3.71 7.57
C VAL A 249 -14.04 -4.75 8.48
N MET A 250 -14.29 -4.65 9.78
CA MET A 250 -13.73 -5.56 10.78
C MET A 250 -14.72 -6.69 11.07
N LEU A 251 -14.35 -7.92 10.72
CA LEU A 251 -15.14 -9.11 11.04
C LEU A 251 -14.52 -9.85 12.21
N ILE A 252 -15.24 -9.90 13.33
CA ILE A 252 -14.83 -10.63 14.54
C ILE A 252 -15.57 -11.97 14.56
N LEU A 253 -14.83 -13.06 14.39
CA LEU A 253 -15.38 -14.41 14.24
C LEU A 253 -14.78 -15.38 15.26
N LYS A 254 -15.52 -16.41 15.65
CA LYS A 254 -15.00 -17.53 16.45
C LYS A 254 -14.05 -18.45 15.66
N ASN A 255 -14.13 -18.42 14.33
CA ASN A 255 -13.26 -19.23 13.47
C ASN A 255 -11.85 -18.63 13.39
N ARG A 256 -10.99 -19.01 14.33
CA ARG A 256 -9.63 -18.46 14.46
C ARG A 256 -8.61 -19.03 13.46
N ASP A 257 -8.89 -20.21 12.91
CA ASP A 257 -7.95 -20.99 12.11
C ASP A 257 -8.32 -21.03 10.61
N ALA A 258 -9.15 -20.08 10.15
CA ALA A 258 -9.57 -20.02 8.74
C ALA A 258 -8.38 -19.88 7.78
N PHE A 259 -7.35 -19.10 8.19
CA PHE A 259 -6.06 -18.99 7.50
C PHE A 259 -5.01 -18.34 8.40
N HIS A 260 -3.73 -18.63 8.15
CA HIS A 260 -2.61 -18.13 8.97
C HIS A 260 -1.85 -16.95 8.34
N ASP A 261 -2.14 -16.61 7.08
CA ASP A 261 -1.53 -15.48 6.38
C ASP A 261 -1.71 -14.18 7.17
N ASN A 262 -0.72 -13.30 7.15
CA ASN A 262 -0.92 -11.94 7.66
C ASN A 262 -1.97 -11.20 6.81
N TRP A 263 -1.92 -11.39 5.49
CA TRP A 263 -2.91 -10.88 4.55
C TRP A 263 -3.02 -11.70 3.26
N ILE A 264 -4.19 -11.62 2.63
CA ILE A 264 -4.50 -12.26 1.36
C ILE A 264 -4.97 -11.19 0.37
N TYR A 265 -4.33 -11.12 -0.80
CA TYR A 265 -4.77 -10.29 -1.91
C TYR A 265 -5.90 -10.98 -2.67
N ILE A 266 -7.03 -10.31 -2.86
CA ILE A 266 -8.21 -10.89 -3.50
C ILE A 266 -8.27 -10.38 -4.94
N HIS A 267 -7.69 -11.17 -5.85
CA HIS A 267 -7.67 -10.89 -7.28
C HIS A 267 -8.93 -11.40 -7.97
N ASP A 268 -9.75 -12.20 -7.28
CA ASP A 268 -10.97 -12.74 -7.82
C ASP A 268 -11.97 -11.62 -8.16
N PRO A 269 -12.51 -11.58 -9.40
CA PRO A 269 -13.45 -10.57 -9.82
C PRO A 269 -14.87 -10.79 -9.28
N SER A 270 -15.18 -11.98 -8.73
CA SER A 270 -16.51 -12.27 -8.18
C SER A 270 -16.84 -11.49 -6.89
N VAL A 271 -15.83 -10.87 -6.26
CA VAL A 271 -15.99 -10.13 -5.02
C VAL A 271 -15.31 -8.76 -5.10
N LYS A 272 -15.90 -7.77 -4.41
CA LYS A 272 -15.38 -6.39 -4.36
C LYS A 272 -14.20 -6.20 -3.41
N VAL A 273 -14.06 -7.05 -2.40
CA VAL A 273 -12.94 -6.97 -1.44
C VAL A 273 -11.60 -7.07 -2.17
N GLY A 274 -10.66 -6.20 -1.83
CA GLY A 274 -9.33 -6.14 -2.44
C GLY A 274 -8.28 -6.88 -1.64
N ARG A 275 -8.35 -6.80 -0.30
CA ARG A 275 -7.42 -7.50 0.60
C ARG A 275 -8.14 -7.91 1.88
N ILE A 276 -7.74 -9.04 2.43
CA ILE A 276 -8.19 -9.51 3.75
C ILE A 276 -6.97 -9.60 4.65
N GLN A 277 -7.03 -8.95 5.81
CA GLN A 277 -6.01 -8.96 6.86
C GLN A 277 -6.43 -9.93 7.96
N ASN A 278 -5.50 -10.68 8.55
CA ASN A 278 -5.75 -11.44 9.79
C ASN A 278 -4.98 -10.80 10.94
N PHE A 279 -5.62 -9.92 11.71
CA PHE A 279 -4.95 -9.14 12.76
C PHE A 279 -4.34 -9.99 13.87
N ARG A 280 -4.85 -11.20 14.11
CA ARG A 280 -4.25 -12.16 15.04
C ARG A 280 -2.86 -12.63 14.57
N SER A 281 -2.68 -12.79 13.26
CA SER A 281 -1.39 -13.13 12.64
C SER A 281 -0.40 -11.96 12.69
N TRP A 282 -0.88 -10.72 12.81
CA TRP A 282 -0.04 -9.53 13.02
C TRP A 282 0.40 -9.39 14.48
N SER A 283 -0.50 -9.61 15.43
CA SER A 283 -0.17 -9.71 16.85
C SER A 283 -1.32 -10.39 17.63
N PRO A 284 -1.03 -11.30 18.58
CA PRO A 284 -2.06 -11.87 19.42
C PRO A 284 -2.75 -10.81 20.29
N GLU A 285 -2.07 -9.71 20.63
CA GLU A 285 -2.64 -8.64 21.44
C GLU A 285 -3.62 -7.73 20.68
N MET A 286 -3.67 -7.84 19.35
CA MET A 286 -4.69 -7.16 18.55
C MET A 286 -6.08 -7.79 18.72
N VAL A 287 -6.14 -9.02 19.26
CA VAL A 287 -7.38 -9.75 19.49
C VAL A 287 -7.36 -10.30 20.92
N PRO A 288 -7.82 -9.52 21.93
CA PRO A 288 -7.67 -9.89 23.33
C PRO A 288 -8.42 -11.18 23.72
N ASP A 289 -9.50 -11.50 23.00
CA ASP A 289 -10.24 -12.75 23.17
C ASP A 289 -9.58 -13.89 22.37
N GLN A 290 -9.08 -14.90 23.08
CA GLN A 290 -8.33 -16.00 22.48
C GLN A 290 -9.19 -16.92 21.61
N ASP A 291 -10.51 -16.93 21.78
CA ASP A 291 -11.45 -17.75 21.02
C ASP A 291 -11.94 -17.05 19.76
N LYS A 292 -11.45 -15.83 19.49
CA LYS A 292 -11.82 -15.04 18.31
C LYS A 292 -10.63 -14.76 17.39
N ALA A 293 -10.97 -14.42 16.15
CA ALA A 293 -10.10 -13.76 15.20
C ALA A 293 -10.76 -12.47 14.70
N CYS A 294 -9.93 -11.50 14.34
CA CYS A 294 -10.36 -10.26 13.69
C CYS A 294 -9.80 -10.23 12.26
N TYR A 295 -10.71 -10.27 11.28
CA TYR A 295 -10.38 -10.17 9.87
C TYR A 295 -10.74 -8.79 9.35
N GLY A 296 -9.73 -8.07 8.84
CA GLY A 296 -9.92 -6.76 8.21
C GLY A 296 -10.14 -6.91 6.72
N LEU A 297 -11.37 -6.69 6.26
CA LEU A 297 -11.68 -6.67 4.84
C LEU A 297 -11.43 -5.25 4.35
N GLU A 298 -10.62 -5.13 3.31
CA GLU A 298 -10.21 -3.86 2.75
C GLU A 298 -10.83 -3.67 1.37
N TYR A 299 -11.52 -2.56 1.23
CA TYR A 299 -12.21 -2.12 0.04
C TYR A 299 -11.65 -0.79 -0.43
N PHE A 300 -11.96 -0.52 -1.66
CA PHE A 300 -11.22 0.35 -2.53
C PHE A 300 -12.29 1.07 -3.36
N CYS A 301 -12.69 2.25 -2.91
CA CYS A 301 -13.87 2.97 -3.41
C CYS A 301 -13.57 4.46 -3.67
N PHE A 302 -14.54 5.15 -4.25
CA PHE A 302 -14.63 6.61 -4.20
C PHE A 302 -15.73 7.01 -3.23
N GLU A 303 -15.54 8.12 -2.53
CA GLU A 303 -16.59 8.76 -1.75
C GLU A 303 -17.83 8.94 -2.65
N HIS A 304 -19.00 8.55 -2.13
CA HIS A 304 -20.30 8.54 -2.83
C HIS A 304 -20.42 7.57 -4.02
N ASP A 305 -19.54 6.56 -4.14
CA ASP A 305 -19.82 5.45 -5.03
C ASP A 305 -20.83 4.46 -4.41
N GLY A 306 -21.38 3.55 -5.23
CA GLY A 306 -22.38 2.60 -4.75
C GLY A 306 -21.89 1.58 -3.72
N LEU A 307 -20.57 1.49 -3.47
CA LEU A 307 -20.04 0.73 -2.33
C LEU A 307 -19.97 1.60 -1.08
N TRP A 308 -19.58 2.87 -1.21
CA TRP A 308 -19.55 3.84 -0.13
C TRP A 308 -20.94 4.07 0.47
N ASP A 309 -21.95 4.23 -0.38
CA ASP A 309 -23.33 4.48 0.04
C ASP A 309 -24.11 3.19 0.37
N SER A 310 -23.44 2.03 0.36
CA SER A 310 -24.10 0.76 0.69
C SER A 310 -24.50 0.71 2.16
N LYS A 311 -25.69 0.18 2.44
CA LYS A 311 -26.12 -0.08 3.81
C LYS A 311 -25.32 -1.24 4.38
N ASN A 312 -25.17 -1.28 5.71
CA ASN A 312 -24.46 -2.32 6.46
C ASN A 312 -25.17 -3.70 6.47
N GLU A 313 -25.94 -4.01 5.42
CA GLU A 313 -26.71 -5.25 5.25
C GLU A 313 -25.89 -6.35 4.54
#